data_AF-A0A1G2JT34-F1
#
_entry.id   AF-A0A1G2JT34-F1
#
_cell.length_a   1.000
_cell.length_b   1.000
_cell.length_c   1.000
_cell.angle_alpha   90.00
_cell.angle_beta   90.00
_cell.angle_gamma   90.00
#
_symmetry.space_group_name_H-M   'P 1'
#
loop_
_entity.id
_entity.type
_entity.pdbx_description
1 polymer ?
#
loop_
_entity_poly.entity_id
_entity_poly.type
_entity_poly.pdbx_seq_one_letter_code
_entity_poly.pdbx_strand_id
1 'polypeptide(L)'
;MKIKFSFHAIERIKERGIEKSIIFDAIASPDKMETSSVKSDRFLFKKIYFNLQHKRDHLLIIVCEKEEDVLKVITIIDTSKISKHF
;
A
#
# COMPACT_ATOMS: atom_id res chain seq x y z
N MET A 1 12.84 10.74 -3.60
CA MET A 1 11.50 10.86 -2.99
C MET A 1 11.54 10.30 -1.58
N LYS A 2 11.08 11.05 -0.58
CA LYS A 2 11.03 10.58 0.83
C LYS A 2 9.67 9.93 1.10
N ILE A 3 9.63 8.80 1.79
CA ILE A 3 8.38 8.12 2.18
C ILE A 3 8.15 8.35 3.67
N LYS A 4 6.97 8.83 4.04
CA LYS A 4 6.54 8.97 5.44
C LYS A 4 5.29 8.14 5.68
N PHE A 5 5.21 7.51 6.84
CA PHE A 5 4.03 6.75 7.26
C PHE A 5 3.24 7.55 8.29
N SER A 6 1.92 7.61 8.12
CA SER A 6 1.03 8.08 9.17
C SER A 6 1.09 7.14 10.38
N PHE A 7 0.68 7.63 11.56
CA PHE A 7 0.53 6.78 12.74
C PHE A 7 -0.38 5.57 12.47
N HIS A 8 -1.52 5.82 11.83
CA HIS A 8 -2.46 4.77 11.45
C HIS A 8 -1.84 3.72 10.51
N ALA A 9 -1.05 4.15 9.52
CA ALA A 9 -0.36 3.23 8.62
C ALA A 9 0.64 2.36 9.39
N ILE A 10 1.40 2.95 10.33
CA ILE A 10 2.36 2.21 11.17
C ILE A 10 1.64 1.14 12.00
N GLU A 11 0.49 1.47 12.61
CA GLU A 11 -0.31 0.51 13.35
C GLU A 11 -0.76 -0.65 12.45
N ARG A 12 -1.26 -0.36 11.24
CA ARG A 12 -1.66 -1.40 10.27
C ARG A 12 -0.51 -2.31 9.86
N ILE A 13 0.68 -1.76 9.61
CA ILE A 13 1.88 -2.56 9.31
C ILE A 13 2.15 -3.56 10.43
N LYS A 14 2.15 -3.05 11.67
CA LYS A 14 2.48 -3.83 12.86
C LYS A 14 1.43 -4.91 13.13
N GLU A 15 0.15 -4.56 13.06
CA GLU A 15 -0.97 -5.49 13.26
C GLU A 15 -0.96 -6.65 12.26
N ARG A 16 -0.59 -6.36 11.01
CA ARG A 16 -0.63 -7.32 9.89
C ARG A 16 0.68 -8.07 9.66
N GLY A 17 1.75 -7.72 10.38
CA GLY A 17 3.06 -8.33 10.21
C GLY A 17 3.65 -8.13 8.81
N ILE A 18 3.32 -7.02 8.14
CA ILE A 18 3.78 -6.76 6.77
C ILE A 18 5.21 -6.24 6.83
N GLU A 19 6.11 -6.89 6.08
CA GLU A 19 7.48 -6.41 5.99
C GLU A 19 7.56 -5.09 5.21
N LYS A 20 8.40 -4.17 5.69
CA LYS A 20 8.63 -2.89 5.00
C LYS A 20 9.18 -3.07 3.58
N SER A 21 9.93 -4.14 3.33
CA SER A 21 10.43 -4.55 2.00
C SER A 21 9.29 -4.65 0.98
N ILE A 22 8.22 -5.34 1.32
CA ILE A 22 7.03 -5.53 0.47
C ILE A 22 6.34 -4.20 0.21
N ILE A 23 6.28 -3.32 1.20
CA ILE A 23 5.67 -1.99 1.07
C ILE A 23 6.50 -1.12 0.11
N PHE A 24 7.82 -1.12 0.26
CA PHE A 24 8.69 -0.36 -0.63
C PHE A 24 8.67 -0.91 -2.05
N ASP A 25 8.64 -2.24 -2.22
CA ASP A 25 8.46 -2.88 -3.52
C ASP A 25 7.14 -2.48 -4.17
N ALA A 26 6.03 -2.51 -3.42
CA ALA A 26 4.72 -2.11 -3.91
C ALA A 26 4.64 -0.63 -4.32
N ILE A 27 5.43 0.25 -3.70
CA ILE A 27 5.54 1.67 -4.10
C ILE A 27 6.45 1.84 -5.32
N ALA A 28 7.57 1.11 -5.37
CA ALA A 28 8.57 1.23 -6.44
C ALA A 28 8.13 0.55 -7.75
N SER A 29 7.48 -0.60 -7.66
CA SER A 29 7.04 -1.45 -8.78
C SER A 29 5.63 -2.02 -8.52
N PRO A 30 4.60 -1.16 -8.42
CA PRO A 30 3.21 -1.60 -8.27
C PRO A 30 2.76 -2.44 -9.47
N ASP A 31 1.87 -3.41 -9.24
CA ASP A 31 1.21 -4.12 -10.34
C ASP A 31 0.10 -3.26 -10.95
N LYS A 32 -0.50 -2.37 -10.15
CA LYS A 32 -1.47 -1.38 -10.60
C LYS A 32 -1.37 -0.11 -9.78
N MET A 33 -1.51 1.03 -10.45
CA MET A 33 -1.60 2.35 -9.82
C MET A 33 -2.92 3.00 -10.20
N GLU A 34 -3.64 3.53 -9.22
CA GLU A 34 -4.89 4.26 -9.42
C GLU A 34 -4.78 5.65 -8.79
N THR A 35 -5.28 6.65 -9.48
CA THR A 35 -5.40 8.02 -8.97
C THR A 35 -6.85 8.30 -8.61
N SER A 36 -7.09 9.02 -7.52
CA SER A 36 -8.46 9.45 -7.21
C SER A 36 -8.91 10.53 -8.20
N SER A 37 -10.09 10.33 -8.79
CA SER A 37 -10.76 11.32 -9.64
C SER A 37 -11.31 12.52 -8.85
N VAL A 38 -11.35 12.44 -7.51
CA VAL A 38 -11.89 13.49 -6.62
C VAL A 38 -10.79 14.29 -5.92
N LYS A 39 -9.65 13.66 -5.62
CA LYS A 39 -8.47 14.32 -5.03
C LYS A 39 -7.24 13.98 -5.87
N SER A 40 -6.78 14.93 -6.68
CA SER A 40 -5.64 14.78 -7.60
C SER A 40 -4.38 14.23 -6.94
N ASP A 41 -4.21 14.49 -5.65
CA ASP A 41 -2.97 14.20 -4.93
C ASP A 41 -3.00 12.82 -4.24
N ARG A 42 -4.09 12.06 -4.40
CA ARG A 42 -4.26 10.75 -3.75
C ARG A 42 -4.04 9.61 -4.75
N PHE A 43 -3.12 8.74 -4.37
CA PHE A 43 -2.67 7.59 -5.15
C PHE A 43 -2.95 6.29 -4.40
N LEU A 44 -3.33 5.26 -5.13
CA LEU A 44 -3.42 3.90 -4.65
C LEU A 44 -2.40 3.06 -5.41
N PHE A 45 -1.41 2.54 -4.69
CA PHE A 45 -0.51 1.52 -5.20
C PHE A 45 -1.05 0.16 -4.82
N LYS A 46 -1.17 -0.74 -5.79
CA LYS A 46 -1.66 -2.10 -5.61
C LYS A 46 -0.59 -3.09 -6.01
N LYS A 47 -0.32 -4.05 -5.13
CA LYS A 47 0.66 -5.12 -5.35
C LYS A 47 0.11 -6.45 -4.86
N ILE A 48 0.10 -7.45 -5.73
CA ILE A 48 -0.15 -8.83 -5.35
C ILE A 48 1.16 -9.42 -4.85
N TYR A 49 1.13 -10.03 -3.67
CA TYR A 49 2.29 -10.69 -3.09
C TYR A 49 1.87 -11.98 -2.40
N PHE A 50 2.78 -12.94 -2.33
CA PHE A 50 2.55 -14.18 -1.61
C PHE A 50 2.71 -13.94 -0.10
N ASN A 51 1.61 -13.98 0.64
CA ASN A 51 1.65 -13.82 2.09
C ASN A 51 2.09 -15.14 2.73
N LEU A 52 3.31 -15.15 3.30
CA LEU A 52 3.90 -16.35 3.91
C LEU A 52 3.14 -16.84 5.15
N GLN A 53 2.54 -15.93 5.93
CA GLN A 53 1.77 -16.27 7.12
C GLN A 53 0.48 -17.03 6.77
N HIS A 54 -0.18 -16.63 5.69
CA HIS A 54 -1.43 -17.24 5.22
C HIS A 54 -1.25 -18.26 4.10
N LYS A 55 -0.02 -18.42 3.58
CA LYS A 55 0.35 -19.32 2.47
C LYS A 55 -0.51 -19.16 1.22
N ARG A 56 -0.80 -17.91 0.85
CA ARG A 56 -1.61 -17.58 -0.33
C ARG A 56 -1.36 -16.16 -0.79
N ASP A 57 -1.80 -15.86 -2.01
CA ASP A 57 -1.72 -14.51 -2.56
C ASP A 57 -2.65 -13.55 -1.83
N HIS A 58 -2.09 -12.41 -1.46
CA HIS A 58 -2.79 -11.27 -0.91
C HIS A 58 -2.57 -10.06 -1.82
N LEU A 59 -3.51 -9.13 -1.77
CA LEU A 59 -3.41 -7.81 -2.38
C LEU A 59 -3.05 -6.80 -1.28
N LEU A 60 -1.89 -6.17 -1.44
CA LEU A 60 -1.49 -4.99 -0.70
C LEU A 60 -1.99 -3.75 -1.44
N ILE A 61 -2.78 -2.92 -0.76
CA ILE A 61 -3.24 -1.62 -1.24
C ILE A 61 -2.65 -0.54 -0.35
N ILE A 62 -1.84 0.34 -0.92
CA ILE A 62 -1.19 1.44 -0.22
C ILE A 62 -1.84 2.74 -0.66
N VAL A 63 -2.51 3.41 0.29
CA VAL A 63 -3.13 4.70 0.04
C VAL A 63 -2.15 5.80 0.42
N CYS A 64 -1.73 6.58 -0.57
CA CYS A 64 -0.77 7.64 -0.40
C CYS A 64 -1.34 9.00 -0.81
N GLU A 65 -0.81 10.05 -0.21
CA GLU A 65 -0.97 11.43 -0.67
C GLU A 65 0.41 12.01 -1.00
N LYS A 66 0.51 12.74 -2.11
CA LYS A 66 1.74 13.44 -2.47
C LYS A 66 1.73 14.84 -1.84
N GLU A 67 2.69 15.11 -0.97
CA GLU A 67 2.93 16.42 -0.37
C GLU A 67 4.34 16.88 -0.77
N GLU A 68 4.44 17.77 -1.77
CA GLU A 68 5.73 18.25 -2.32
C GLU A 68 6.65 17.08 -2.76
N ASP A 69 7.78 16.90 -2.05
CA ASP A 69 8.80 15.86 -2.26
C ASP A 69 8.60 14.59 -1.39
N VAL A 70 7.49 14.55 -0.65
CA VAL A 70 7.16 13.48 0.28
C VAL A 70 5.95 12.69 -0.23
N LEU A 71 6.11 11.37 -0.29
CA LEU A 71 4.99 10.45 -0.44
C LEU A 71 4.53 10.02 0.95
N LYS A 72 3.37 10.50 1.37
CA LYS A 72 2.81 10.22 2.68
C LYS A 72 1.83 9.04 2.59
N VAL A 73 2.22 7.92 3.17
CA VAL A 73 1.38 6.72 3.29
C VAL A 73 0.34 6.97 4.38
N ILE A 74 -0.92 7.11 3.98
CA ILE A 74 -2.04 7.40 4.87
C ILE A 74 -2.52 6.13 5.56
N THR A 75 -2.68 5.05 4.80
CA THR A 75 -3.09 3.74 5.32
C THR A 75 -2.67 2.63 4.37
N ILE A 76 -2.74 1.41 4.88
CA ILE A 76 -2.37 0.20 4.15
C ILE A 76 -3.42 -0.87 4.42
N ILE A 77 -3.81 -1.56 3.37
CA ILE A 77 -4.82 -2.60 3.41
C ILE A 77 -4.19 -3.87 2.87
N ASP A 78 -4.25 -4.93 3.67
CA ASP A 78 -3.88 -6.28 3.27
C ASP A 78 -5.15 -7.13 3.20
N THR A 79 -5.41 -7.74 2.05
CA THR A 79 -6.64 -8.51 1.83
C THR A 79 -6.41 -9.67 0.89
N SER A 80 -7.03 -10.81 1.17
CA SER A 80 -7.07 -11.94 0.25
C SER A 80 -8.13 -11.81 -0.85
N LYS A 81 -8.96 -10.76 -0.81
CA LYS A 81 -10.06 -10.56 -1.76
C LYS A 81 -9.57 -9.86 -3.04
N ILE A 82 -8.59 -10.47 -3.71
CA ILE A 82 -7.93 -9.89 -4.89
C ILE A 82 -8.93 -9.55 -5.99
N SER A 83 -9.77 -10.51 -6.38
CA SER A 83 -10.77 -10.36 -7.47
C SER A 83 -11.78 -9.23 -7.26
N LYS A 84 -12.01 -8.80 -6.01
CA LYS A 84 -12.93 -7.71 -5.70
C LYS A 84 -12.29 -6.33 -5.85
N HIS A 85 -10.97 -6.26 -5.72
CA HIS A 85 -10.26 -5.00 -5.48
C HIS A 85 -9.12 -4.72 -6.48
N PHE A 86 -8.79 -5.67 -7.36
CA PHE A 86 -7.74 -5.56 -8.37
C PHE A 86 -8.33 -5.44 -9.78
#